data_AF-A0A9W6KV25-F1
#
_entry.id   AF-A0A9W6KV25-F1
#
_cell.length_a   1.000
_cell.length_b   1.000
_cell.length_c   1.000
_cell.angle_alpha   90.00
_cell.angle_beta   90.00
_cell.angle_gamma   90.00
#
_symmetry.space_group_name_H-M   'P 1'
#
loop_
_entity.id
_entity.type
_entity.pdbx_description
1 polymer ?
#
loop_
_entity_poly.entity_id
_entity_poly.type
_entity_poly.pdbx_seq_one_letter_code
_entity_poly.pdbx_strand_id
1 'polypeptide(L)'
;MFMLLGIAVPVLWLLWLVVTDWIPMYPLNDLRRDNLRDRRLAAAVNYPFPLAVAAGVALHRPWSLTFALVLCALTVLGHLHAWWLPYFATPSAAQRERYERDYARTLKLLPTAGHGVVIDVQHMVVGALTLAMAATTVLAAVA
;
A
#
# COMPACT_ATOMS: atom_id res chain seq x y z
N MET A 1 14.17 -19.32 7.05
CA MET A 1 12.74 -19.17 6.71
C MET A 1 12.27 -17.72 6.83
N PHE A 2 12.46 -17.05 7.98
CA PHE A 2 12.00 -15.67 8.18
C PHE A 2 12.62 -14.63 7.22
N MET A 3 13.92 -14.72 6.92
CA MET A 3 14.54 -13.84 5.91
C MET A 3 13.90 -13.99 4.53
N LEU A 4 13.59 -15.22 4.10
CA LEU A 4 12.97 -15.46 2.79
C LEU A 4 11.58 -14.81 2.74
N LEU A 5 10.78 -14.94 3.80
CA LEU A 5 9.48 -14.31 3.90
C LEU A 5 9.59 -12.78 3.96
N GLY A 6 10.54 -12.24 4.71
CA GLY A 6 10.83 -10.80 4.80
C GLY A 6 11.31 -10.18 3.48
N ILE A 7 11.72 -11.00 2.51
CA ILE A 7 12.02 -10.57 1.14
C ILE A 7 10.81 -10.81 0.22
N ALA A 8 10.20 -12.00 0.28
CA ALA A 8 9.15 -12.42 -0.63
C ALA A 8 7.86 -11.59 -0.48
N VAL A 9 7.47 -11.24 0.75
CA VAL A 9 6.24 -10.46 0.98
C VAL A 9 6.33 -9.03 0.43
N PRO A 10 7.40 -8.23 0.67
CA PRO A 10 7.54 -6.94 0.01
C PRO A 10 7.58 -7.05 -1.52
N VAL A 11 8.21 -8.10 -2.07
CA VAL A 11 8.20 -8.33 -3.53
C VAL A 11 6.78 -8.62 -4.03
N LEU A 12 6.02 -9.44 -3.32
CA LEU A 12 4.61 -9.70 -3.64
C LEU A 12 3.76 -8.42 -3.55
N TRP A 13 4.00 -7.59 -2.54
CA TRP A 13 3.37 -6.28 -2.39
C TRP A 13 3.66 -5.37 -3.59
N LEU A 14 4.92 -5.32 -4.04
CA LEU A 14 5.32 -4.57 -5.24
C LEU A 14 4.62 -5.11 -6.50
N LEU A 15 4.61 -6.43 -6.70
CA LEU A 15 3.96 -7.06 -7.84
C LEU A 15 2.46 -6.75 -7.86
N TRP A 16 1.81 -6.76 -6.70
CA TRP A 16 0.42 -6.36 -6.57
C TRP A 16 0.21 -4.92 -7.05
N LEU A 17 1.04 -3.97 -6.59
CA LEU A 17 0.95 -2.58 -7.07
C LEU A 17 1.18 -2.47 -8.57
N VAL A 18 2.20 -3.14 -9.12
CA VAL A 18 2.48 -3.14 -10.57
C VAL A 18 1.27 -3.64 -11.34
N VAL A 19 0.67 -4.75 -10.92
CA VAL A 19 -0.53 -5.29 -11.56
C VAL A 19 -1.68 -4.29 -11.48
N THR A 20 -1.94 -3.71 -10.30
CA THR A 20 -3.08 -2.81 -10.09
C THR A 20 -2.90 -1.43 -10.69
N ASP A 21 -1.67 -0.96 -10.90
CA ASP A 21 -1.38 0.32 -11.52
C ASP A 21 -1.37 0.25 -13.04
N TRP A 22 -1.14 -0.94 -13.62
CA TRP A 22 -0.88 -1.07 -15.06
C TRP A 22 -1.90 -1.91 -15.83
N ILE A 23 -2.56 -2.85 -15.17
CA ILE A 23 -3.52 -3.77 -15.82
C ILE A 23 -4.95 -3.33 -15.49
N PRO A 24 -5.79 -3.01 -16.51
CA PRO A 24 -7.19 -2.66 -16.28
C PRO A 24 -7.95 -3.87 -15.73
N MET A 25 -8.53 -3.72 -14.54
CA MET A 25 -9.25 -4.77 -13.82
C MET A 25 -10.55 -4.24 -13.22
N TYR A 26 -11.22 -3.29 -13.88
CA TYR A 26 -12.47 -2.72 -13.40
C TYR A 26 -13.49 -3.82 -13.00
N PRO A 27 -14.12 -3.75 -11.82
CA PRO A 27 -14.14 -2.63 -10.88
C PRO A 27 -13.04 -2.63 -9.80
N LEU A 28 -12.06 -3.56 -9.83
CA LEU A 28 -11.00 -3.61 -8.82
C LEU A 28 -10.11 -2.36 -8.81
N ASN A 29 -9.85 -1.80 -9.98
CA ASN A 29 -9.17 -0.51 -10.16
C ASN A 29 -9.88 0.30 -11.27
N ASP A 30 -9.58 1.60 -11.35
CA ASP A 30 -10.17 2.50 -12.35
C ASP A 30 -9.07 3.18 -13.18
N LEU A 31 -8.54 2.43 -14.14
CA LEU A 31 -7.48 2.91 -15.02
C LEU A 31 -8.08 3.60 -16.25
N ARG A 32 -8.05 4.92 -16.26
CA ARG A 32 -8.45 5.76 -17.40
C ARG A 32 -7.23 6.24 -18.19
N ARG A 33 -7.41 6.78 -19.40
CA ARG A 33 -6.27 7.29 -20.19
C ARG A 33 -5.72 8.61 -19.65
N ASP A 34 -6.58 9.42 -19.04
CA ASP A 34 -6.24 10.73 -18.46
C ASP A 34 -5.39 10.62 -17.17
N ASN A 35 -5.41 9.47 -16.48
CA ASN A 35 -4.67 9.28 -15.23
C ASN A 35 -3.26 8.69 -15.38
N LEU A 36 -2.71 8.59 -16.60
CA LEU A 36 -1.38 7.99 -16.83
C LEU A 36 -0.25 8.72 -16.08
N ARG A 37 -0.31 10.06 -16.01
CA ARG A 37 0.69 10.85 -15.27
C ARG A 37 0.63 10.54 -13.78
N ASP A 38 -0.58 10.48 -13.22
CA ASP A 38 -0.80 10.20 -11.80
C ASP A 38 -0.38 8.76 -11.44
N ARG A 39 -0.59 7.80 -12.34
CA ARG A 39 -0.11 6.42 -12.18
C ARG A 39 1.40 6.33 -12.17
N ARG A 40 2.09 7.04 -13.08
CA ARG A 40 3.57 7.10 -13.08
C ARG A 40 4.09 7.72 -11.79
N LEU A 41 3.45 8.80 -11.32
CA LEU A 41 3.82 9.44 -10.07
C LEU A 41 3.59 8.51 -8.87
N ALA A 42 2.43 7.83 -8.83
CA ALA A 42 2.11 6.86 -7.80
C ALA A 42 3.12 5.69 -7.79
N ALA A 43 3.47 5.16 -8.95
CA ALA A 43 4.49 4.12 -9.08
C ALA A 43 5.87 4.61 -8.59
N ALA A 44 6.30 5.80 -9.02
CA ALA A 44 7.58 6.38 -8.63
C ALA A 44 7.67 6.64 -7.12
N VAL A 45 6.56 7.00 -6.48
CA VAL A 45 6.50 7.23 -5.02
C VAL A 45 6.41 5.92 -4.25
N ASN A 46 5.59 4.97 -4.69
CA ASN A 46 5.26 3.79 -3.88
C ASN A 46 6.21 2.60 -4.10
N TYR A 47 6.72 2.37 -5.32
CA TYR A 47 7.55 1.18 -5.62
C TYR A 47 8.90 1.15 -4.89
N PRO A 48 9.56 2.28 -4.60
CA PRO A 48 10.81 2.26 -3.85
C PRO A 48 10.68 1.66 -2.44
N PHE A 49 9.55 1.82 -1.76
CA PHE A 49 9.36 1.34 -0.39
C PHE A 49 9.51 -0.19 -0.24
N PRO A 50 8.72 -1.05 -0.93
CA PRO A 50 8.84 -2.49 -0.82
C PRO A 50 10.20 -2.99 -1.32
N LEU A 51 10.77 -2.35 -2.35
CA LEU A 51 12.12 -2.67 -2.84
C LEU A 51 13.18 -2.40 -1.77
N ALA A 52 13.11 -1.25 -1.12
CA ALA A 52 14.03 -0.87 -0.06
C ALA A 52 13.87 -1.75 1.18
N VAL A 53 12.65 -2.15 1.55
CA VAL A 53 12.41 -3.13 2.62
C VAL A 53 13.02 -4.48 2.26
N ALA A 54 12.73 -5.04 1.08
CA ALA A 54 13.29 -6.31 0.63
C ALA A 54 14.83 -6.28 0.58
N ALA A 55 15.42 -5.19 0.07
CA ALA A 55 16.87 -5.00 0.04
C ALA A 55 17.46 -4.89 1.46
N GLY A 56 16.80 -4.15 2.35
CA GLY A 56 17.22 -3.99 3.74
C GLY A 56 17.25 -5.31 4.50
N VAL A 57 16.23 -6.16 4.30
CA VAL A 57 16.19 -7.53 4.85
C VAL A 57 17.25 -8.42 4.22
N ALA A 58 17.44 -8.37 2.89
CA ALA A 58 18.43 -9.18 2.18
C ALA A 58 19.88 -8.86 2.57
N LEU A 59 20.19 -7.60 2.85
CA LEU A 59 21.52 -7.19 3.33
C LEU A 59 21.81 -7.68 4.76
N HIS A 60 20.76 -7.86 5.57
CA HIS A 60 20.83 -8.43 6.92
C HIS A 60 21.92 -7.81 7.81
N ARG A 61 22.04 -6.47 7.80
CA ARG A 61 22.87 -5.70 8.71
C ARG A 61 21.98 -4.98 9.73
N PRO A 62 22.44 -4.72 10.97
CA PRO A 62 21.60 -4.07 11.98
C PRO A 62 20.97 -2.76 11.47
N TRP A 63 21.78 -1.89 10.85
CA TRP A 63 21.29 -0.63 10.29
C TRP A 63 20.28 -0.82 9.15
N SER A 64 20.45 -1.86 8.30
CA SER A 64 19.57 -2.11 7.15
C SER A 64 18.22 -2.67 7.59
N LEU A 65 18.22 -3.50 8.64
CA LEU A 65 17.01 -4.01 9.29
C LEU A 65 16.26 -2.90 10.02
N THR A 66 16.96 -2.04 10.77
CA THR A 66 16.33 -0.85 11.38
C THR A 66 15.70 0.05 10.32
N PHE A 67 16.42 0.30 9.22
CA PHE A 67 15.89 1.08 8.10
C PHE A 67 14.64 0.44 7.49
N ALA A 68 14.66 -0.88 7.22
CA ALA A 68 13.51 -1.61 6.71
C ALA A 68 12.30 -1.52 7.67
N LEU A 69 12.51 -1.66 8.97
CA LEU A 69 11.47 -1.53 9.99
C LEU A 69 10.86 -0.12 10.03
N VAL A 70 11.69 0.92 9.92
CA VAL A 70 11.20 2.31 9.82
C VAL A 70 10.33 2.50 8.58
N LEU A 71 10.76 1.97 7.43
CA LEU A 71 9.95 2.03 6.21
C LEU A 71 8.63 1.26 6.38
N CYS A 72 8.64 0.07 6.99
CA CYS A 72 7.41 -0.66 7.31
C CYS A 72 6.47 0.19 8.17
N ALA A 73 6.96 0.82 9.23
CA ALA A 73 6.16 1.69 10.08
C ALA A 73 5.56 2.87 9.29
N LEU A 74 6.35 3.53 8.45
CA LEU A 74 5.87 4.62 7.59
C LEU A 74 4.80 4.14 6.60
N THR A 75 4.96 2.97 5.99
CA THR A 75 3.95 2.41 5.08
C THR A 75 2.64 2.04 5.79
N VAL A 76 2.71 1.48 7.00
CA VAL A 76 1.53 1.20 7.84
C VAL A 76 0.81 2.50 8.19
N LEU A 77 1.52 3.50 8.70
CA LEU A 77 0.95 4.79 9.07
C LEU A 77 0.36 5.52 7.86
N GLY A 78 1.05 5.51 6.72
CA GLY A 78 0.56 6.07 5.48
C GLY A 78 -0.73 5.39 5.01
N HIS A 79 -0.80 4.06 5.09
CA HIS A 79 -2.00 3.31 4.73
C HIS A 79 -3.19 3.62 5.67
N LEU A 80 -2.94 3.66 6.99
CA LEU A 80 -3.96 4.05 7.97
C LEU A 80 -4.47 5.48 7.72
N HIS A 81 -3.55 6.43 7.50
CA HIS A 81 -3.90 7.83 7.24
C HIS A 81 -4.65 8.02 5.91
N ALA A 82 -4.33 7.24 4.88
CA ALA A 82 -4.97 7.34 3.58
C ALA A 82 -6.39 6.76 3.56
N TRP A 83 -6.66 5.71 4.33
CA TRP A 83 -7.85 4.89 4.15
C TRP A 83 -8.69 4.70 5.41
N TRP A 84 -8.07 4.29 6.51
CA TRP A 84 -8.80 3.92 7.71
C TRP A 84 -9.21 5.13 8.54
N LEU A 85 -8.32 6.11 8.69
CA LEU A 85 -8.63 7.35 9.39
C LEU A 85 -9.76 8.14 8.67
N PRO A 86 -9.73 8.35 7.35
CA PRO A 86 -10.82 8.98 6.59
C PRO A 86 -12.15 8.22 6.59
N TYR A 87 -12.11 6.90 6.83
CA TYR A 87 -13.32 6.09 6.91
C TYR A 87 -14.02 6.23 8.27
N PHE A 88 -13.25 6.24 9.38
CA PHE A 88 -13.78 6.34 10.73
C PHE A 88 -13.91 7.78 11.25
N ALA A 89 -13.18 8.73 10.67
CA ALA A 89 -13.21 10.15 11.01
C ALA A 89 -13.64 11.00 9.81
N THR A 90 -13.80 12.30 10.03
CA THR A 90 -14.16 13.23 8.95
C THR A 90 -12.98 13.39 7.97
N PRO A 91 -13.13 12.99 6.69
CA PRO A 91 -12.07 13.20 5.70
C PRO A 91 -11.92 14.68 5.36
N SER A 92 -10.68 15.12 5.10
CA SER A 92 -10.41 16.46 4.55
C SER A 92 -11.02 16.62 3.15
N ALA A 93 -11.22 17.87 2.71
CA ALA A 93 -11.71 18.17 1.36
C ALA A 93 -10.81 17.53 0.27
N ALA A 94 -9.49 17.64 0.43
CA ALA A 94 -8.53 17.07 -0.50
C ALA A 94 -8.59 15.52 -0.57
N GLN A 95 -8.81 14.84 0.57
CA GLN A 95 -9.00 13.39 0.60
C GLN A 95 -10.28 12.97 -0.13
N ARG A 96 -11.39 13.69 0.09
CA ARG A 96 -12.66 13.42 -0.61
C ARG A 96 -12.53 13.64 -2.11
N GLU A 97 -11.93 14.76 -2.52
CA GLU A 97 -11.73 15.06 -3.94
C GLU A 97 -10.89 13.98 -4.65
N ARG A 98 -9.78 13.56 -4.03
CA ARG A 98 -8.97 12.45 -4.55
C ARG A 98 -9.77 11.15 -4.59
N TYR A 99 -10.55 10.86 -3.56
CA TYR A 99 -11.41 9.68 -3.52
C TYR A 99 -12.45 9.68 -4.65
N GLU A 100 -13.19 10.76 -4.83
CA GLU A 100 -14.20 10.90 -5.89
C GLU A 100 -13.59 10.77 -7.28
N ARG A 101 -12.42 11.37 -7.49
CA ARG A 101 -11.74 11.32 -8.78
C ARG A 101 -11.23 9.91 -9.10
N ASP A 102 -10.58 9.24 -8.15
CA ASP A 102 -9.74 8.07 -8.45
C ASP A 102 -10.32 6.74 -7.95
N TYR A 103 -11.17 6.76 -6.93
CA TYR A 103 -11.54 5.57 -6.16
C TYR A 103 -13.04 5.37 -5.94
N ALA A 104 -13.91 6.35 -6.22
CA ALA A 104 -15.36 6.22 -5.94
C ALA A 104 -16.04 5.11 -6.75
N ARG A 105 -15.51 4.77 -7.93
CA ARG A 105 -16.09 3.75 -8.83
C ARG A 105 -15.48 2.36 -8.67
N THR A 106 -14.56 2.20 -7.72
CA THR A 106 -13.88 0.92 -7.47
C THR A 106 -14.70 0.04 -6.52
N LEU A 107 -14.41 -1.25 -6.51
CA LEU A 107 -15.12 -2.25 -5.72
C LEU A 107 -14.94 -2.01 -4.22
N LYS A 108 -16.05 -1.78 -3.50
CA LYS A 108 -16.08 -1.64 -2.04
C LYS A 108 -16.77 -2.84 -1.40
N LEU A 109 -16.25 -3.29 -0.26
CA LEU A 109 -16.91 -4.29 0.60
C LEU A 109 -17.53 -3.66 1.84
N LEU A 110 -16.96 -2.55 2.32
CA LEU A 110 -17.47 -1.83 3.48
C LEU A 110 -18.68 -0.97 3.11
N PRO A 111 -19.57 -0.67 4.07
CA PRO A 111 -20.68 0.27 3.89
C PRO A 111 -20.20 1.63 3.36
N THR A 112 -20.91 2.17 2.37
CA THR A 112 -20.59 3.46 1.76
C THR A 112 -21.46 4.61 2.24
N ALA A 113 -22.69 4.32 2.66
CA ALA A 113 -23.64 5.33 3.13
C ALA A 113 -23.10 6.04 4.37
N GLY A 114 -23.02 7.38 4.32
CA GLY A 114 -22.53 8.21 5.43
C GLY A 114 -21.01 8.36 5.52
N HIS A 115 -20.24 7.73 4.64
CA HIS A 115 -18.77 7.82 4.63
C HIS A 115 -18.26 8.67 3.45
N GLY A 116 -17.34 9.60 3.71
CA GLY A 116 -16.76 10.46 2.66
C GLY A 116 -15.56 9.85 1.93
N VAL A 117 -14.95 8.80 2.49
CA VAL A 117 -13.87 8.02 1.86
C VAL A 117 -14.06 6.57 2.31
N VAL A 118 -14.03 5.64 1.36
CA VAL A 118 -14.17 4.20 1.64
C VAL A 118 -13.05 3.44 0.95
N ILE A 119 -12.29 2.68 1.73
CA ILE A 119 -11.25 1.80 1.20
C ILE A 119 -11.84 0.78 0.22
N ASP A 120 -11.26 0.64 -0.96
CA ASP A 120 -11.61 -0.44 -1.89
C ASP A 120 -10.88 -1.74 -1.58
N VAL A 121 -11.36 -2.81 -2.21
CA VAL A 121 -10.76 -4.14 -2.13
C VAL A 121 -9.28 -4.12 -2.51
N GLN A 122 -8.88 -3.36 -3.52
CA GLN A 122 -7.49 -3.31 -3.95
C GLN A 122 -6.59 -2.76 -2.84
N HIS A 123 -7.00 -1.69 -2.18
CA HIS A 123 -6.28 -1.11 -1.05
C HIS A 123 -6.40 -1.97 0.22
N MET A 124 -7.48 -2.74 0.40
CA MET A 124 -7.53 -3.73 1.50
C MET A 124 -6.46 -4.81 1.32
N VAL A 125 -6.22 -5.28 0.08
CA VAL A 125 -5.11 -6.21 -0.21
C VAL A 125 -3.76 -5.55 0.05
N VAL A 126 -3.58 -4.29 -0.35
CA VAL A 126 -2.37 -3.51 0.00
C VAL A 126 -2.19 -3.46 1.51
N GLY A 127 -3.24 -3.17 2.29
CA GLY A 127 -3.19 -3.13 3.74
C GLY A 127 -2.77 -4.47 4.36
N ALA A 128 -3.36 -5.57 3.90
CA ALA A 128 -3.01 -6.92 4.36
C ALA A 128 -1.54 -7.26 4.06
N LEU A 129 -1.08 -6.98 2.84
CA LEU A 129 0.31 -7.21 2.45
C LEU A 129 1.27 -6.26 3.20
N THR A 130 0.87 -5.02 3.51
CA THR A 130 1.67 -4.08 4.32
C THR A 130 1.87 -4.62 5.75
N LEU A 131 0.81 -5.15 6.37
CA LEU A 131 0.91 -5.76 7.71
C LEU A 131 1.75 -7.04 7.69
N ALA A 132 1.58 -7.90 6.67
CA ALA A 132 2.39 -9.09 6.50
C ALA A 132 3.88 -8.75 6.28
N MET A 133 4.17 -7.73 5.46
CA MET A 133 5.52 -7.22 5.24
C MET A 133 6.14 -6.73 6.56
N ALA A 134 5.42 -5.92 7.35
CA ALA A 134 5.90 -5.45 8.64
C ALA A 134 6.18 -6.62 9.61
N ALA A 135 5.25 -7.57 9.73
CA ALA A 135 5.39 -8.72 10.61
C ALA A 135 6.59 -9.60 10.22
N THR A 136 6.72 -9.95 8.94
CA THR A 136 7.84 -10.77 8.44
C THR A 136 9.19 -10.05 8.57
N THR A 137 9.22 -8.72 8.43
CA THR A 137 10.43 -7.90 8.64
C THR A 137 10.84 -7.88 10.11
N VAL A 138 9.89 -7.74 11.04
CA VAL A 138 10.14 -7.86 12.49
C VAL A 138 10.71 -9.24 12.80
N LEU A 139 10.07 -10.31 12.31
CA LEU A 139 10.55 -11.68 12.53
C LEU A 139 11.95 -11.91 11.97
N ALA A 140 12.28 -11.33 10.80
CA ALA A 140 13.61 -11.42 10.22
C ALA A 140 14.67 -10.60 10.98
N ALA A 141 14.26 -9.58 11.74
CA ALA A 141 15.18 -8.74 12.51
C ALA A 141 15.50 -9.28 13.92
N VAL A 142 14.65 -10.16 14.46
CA VAL A 142 14.80 -10.74 15.80
C VAL A 142 15.22 -12.21 15.80
N ALA A 143 15.26 -12.85 14.62
CA ALA A 143 15.72 -14.23 14.43
C ALA A 143 17.21 -14.27 14.11
#